data_AF-A0A9N9WGU3-F1
#
_entry.id   AF-A0A9N9WGU3-F1
#
_cell.length_a   1.000
_cell.length_b   1.000
_cell.length_c   1.000
_cell.angle_alpha   90.00
_cell.angle_beta   90.00
_cell.angle_gamma   90.00
#
_symmetry.space_group_name_H-M   'P 1'
#
loop_
_entity.id
_entity.type
_entity.pdbx_description
1 polymer ?
#
loop_
_entity_poly.entity_id
_entity_poly.type
_entity_poly.pdbx_seq_one_letter_code
_entity_poly.pdbx_strand_id
1 'polypeptide(L)'
;MVCYKFGYPFPKGETIFNTLEKFYAEKEIPLNNILSVATYGAPAMTGRHKGLIACLKNNVPDVLAVHCVIHRQHLVVKNLNERLHISLQYVIRSVNKIRSNSLNDRLFSQLCIANDEDFNRLLLHTEVRWLSKGTCLTRFYNLFGSVIEFLENKDPELHDNHISSKKDIAYLTDLYKLFNYVNLQLQGDDLNLIKTKNSIAAFVSKLLLYKRNIGRREFNNFPNLSRVSFNNDDLVVYCQHLENLHRDFKERFQDVLNMDIPDWVLDPFSNVNTAGSSQLEEELIELTTNEELKIKFKNDYQEFWLQKPISQLYPGLWLIVQRFLIAFPSSYLAERGFSAVATLVTKKRNRLHVTERGDLRLFLSKIEPDINKLLKMHQIQPSH
;
A
#
# COMPACT_ATOMS: atom_id res chain seq x y z
N MET A 1 18.01 -3.74 -0.31
CA MET A 1 16.83 -3.24 0.42
C MET A 1 16.27 -4.35 1.30
N VAL A 2 16.09 -4.11 2.60
CA VAL A 2 15.59 -5.14 3.53
C VAL A 2 14.32 -4.63 4.22
N CYS A 3 13.25 -5.42 4.18
CA CYS A 3 11.94 -5.05 4.72
C CYS A 3 11.54 -6.06 5.81
N TYR A 4 11.25 -5.60 7.03
CA TYR A 4 10.96 -6.45 8.19
C TYR A 4 9.54 -6.20 8.73
N LYS A 5 8.89 -7.26 9.22
CA LYS A 5 7.67 -7.19 10.03
C LYS A 5 7.86 -8.11 11.23
N PHE A 6 7.61 -7.61 12.43
CA PHE A 6 7.71 -8.39 13.65
C PHE A 6 6.36 -9.01 13.98
N GLY A 7 6.34 -10.32 14.24
CA GLY A 7 5.21 -11.01 14.87
C GLY A 7 5.25 -10.79 16.39
N TYR A 8 4.07 -10.75 17.02
CA TYR A 8 3.88 -10.53 18.46
C TYR A 8 4.73 -11.44 19.38
N PRO A 9 4.99 -11.02 20.63
CA PRO A 9 4.52 -9.79 21.26
C PRO A 9 5.38 -8.58 20.87
N PHE A 10 4.77 -7.38 20.82
CA PHE A 10 5.43 -6.14 20.40
C PHE A 10 6.77 -5.95 21.13
N PRO A 11 7.91 -6.20 20.46
CA PRO A 11 9.18 -6.02 21.11
C PRO A 11 9.41 -4.52 21.31
N LYS A 12 10.14 -4.15 22.37
CA LYS A 12 10.61 -2.76 22.53
C LYS A 12 11.43 -2.39 21.28
N GLY A 13 11.46 -1.10 20.91
CA GLY A 13 12.22 -0.66 19.74
C GLY A 13 13.69 -1.08 19.79
N GLU A 14 14.30 -1.06 20.98
CA GLU A 14 15.62 -1.61 21.26
C GLU A 14 15.73 -3.11 20.90
N THR A 15 14.75 -3.93 21.28
CA THR A 15 14.76 -5.37 20.95
C THR A 15 14.69 -5.61 19.44
N ILE A 16 13.89 -4.79 18.75
CA ILE A 16 13.81 -4.82 17.28
C ILE A 16 15.15 -4.43 16.66
N PHE A 17 15.77 -3.35 17.15
CA PHE A 17 17.08 -2.89 16.69
C PHE A 17 18.17 -3.95 16.91
N ASN A 18 18.26 -4.53 18.10
CA ASN A 18 19.25 -5.57 18.41
C ASN A 18 19.09 -6.81 17.51
N THR A 19 17.83 -7.16 17.16
CA THR A 19 17.56 -8.26 16.22
C THR A 19 18.05 -7.90 14.81
N LEU A 20 17.81 -6.67 14.38
CA LEU A 20 18.27 -6.16 13.08
C LEU A 20 19.81 -6.13 13.02
N GLU A 21 20.45 -5.58 14.05
CA GLU A 21 21.90 -5.49 14.17
C GLU A 21 22.56 -6.88 14.14
N LYS A 22 22.04 -7.83 14.93
CA LYS A 22 22.51 -9.22 14.92
C LYS A 22 22.39 -9.84 13.53
N PHE A 23 21.28 -9.63 12.83
CA PHE A 23 21.10 -10.15 11.48
C PHE A 23 22.10 -9.55 10.48
N TYR A 24 22.36 -8.24 10.56
CA TYR A 24 23.34 -7.59 9.69
C TYR A 24 24.76 -8.09 9.97
N ALA A 25 25.11 -8.28 11.24
CA ALA A 25 26.38 -8.88 11.64
C ALA A 25 26.53 -10.32 11.12
N GLU A 26 25.50 -11.18 11.28
CA GLU A 26 25.49 -12.55 10.78
C GLU A 26 25.61 -12.66 9.24
N LYS A 27 25.21 -11.61 8.52
CA LYS A 27 25.30 -11.54 7.05
C LYS A 27 26.49 -10.74 6.56
N GLU A 28 27.35 -10.27 7.45
CA GLU A 28 28.51 -9.43 7.12
C GLU A 28 28.13 -8.18 6.32
N ILE A 29 26.95 -7.60 6.62
CA ILE A 29 26.45 -6.39 5.97
C ILE A 29 26.66 -5.22 6.93
N PRO A 30 27.46 -4.19 6.56
CA PRO A 30 27.61 -2.98 7.36
C PRO A 30 26.26 -2.30 7.59
N LEU A 31 25.97 -1.90 8.83
CA LEU A 31 24.75 -1.14 9.16
C LEU A 31 24.65 0.19 8.40
N ASN A 32 25.80 0.82 8.10
CA ASN A 32 25.87 2.06 7.33
C ASN A 32 25.32 1.93 5.89
N ASN A 33 25.11 0.71 5.39
CA ASN A 33 24.47 0.48 4.09
C ASN A 33 22.94 0.70 4.14
N ILE A 34 22.35 0.93 5.32
CA ILE A 34 20.93 1.21 5.47
C ILE A 34 20.66 2.68 5.06
N LEU A 35 20.13 2.85 3.86
CA LEU A 35 19.75 4.18 3.34
C LEU A 35 18.43 4.68 3.90
N SER A 36 17.45 3.79 4.11
CA SER A 36 16.12 4.15 4.57
C SER A 36 15.44 3.03 5.34
N VAL A 37 14.48 3.40 6.18
CA VAL A 37 13.63 2.50 6.95
C VAL A 37 12.18 2.96 6.87
N ALA A 38 11.28 2.07 6.43
CA ALA A 38 9.84 2.32 6.45
C ALA A 38 9.19 1.59 7.64
N THR A 39 8.42 2.31 8.46
CA THR A 39 7.74 1.73 9.63
C THR A 39 6.26 2.09 9.65
N TYR A 40 5.41 1.31 10.32
CA TYR A 40 3.98 1.62 10.45
C TYR A 40 3.67 2.71 11.49
N GLY A 41 4.69 3.34 12.09
CA GLY A 41 4.53 4.51 12.94
C GLY A 41 4.12 4.24 14.40
N ALA A 42 4.12 2.98 14.85
CA ALA A 42 3.82 2.68 16.25
C ALA A 42 4.91 3.21 17.21
N PRO A 43 4.57 3.46 18.48
CA PRO A 43 5.50 4.01 19.47
C PRO A 43 6.80 3.22 19.62
N ALA A 44 6.77 1.89 19.48
CA ALA A 44 7.97 1.04 19.50
C ALA A 44 8.91 1.30 18.30
N MET A 45 8.39 1.83 17.20
CA MET A 45 9.17 2.16 16.00
C MET A 45 9.67 3.61 16.02
N THR A 46 8.80 4.55 16.39
CA THR A 46 9.03 6.01 16.27
C THR A 46 9.39 6.69 17.59
N GLY A 47 9.40 5.95 18.71
CA GLY A 47 9.70 6.50 20.03
C GLY A 47 11.04 7.25 20.07
N ARG A 48 11.02 8.45 20.66
CA ARG A 48 12.14 9.41 20.63
C ARG A 48 13.48 8.87 21.14
N HIS A 49 13.44 8.02 22.17
CA HIS A 49 14.65 7.52 22.83
C HIS A 49 14.85 6.01 22.65
N LYS A 50 13.76 5.24 22.70
CA LYS A 50 13.79 3.77 22.71
C LYS A 50 13.08 3.15 21.50
N GLY A 51 12.69 3.97 20.53
CA GLY A 51 12.11 3.49 19.29
C GLY A 51 13.18 2.97 18.33
N LEU A 52 12.82 2.03 17.46
CA LEU A 52 13.72 1.50 16.43
C LEU A 52 14.44 2.61 15.65
N ILE A 53 13.69 3.63 15.20
CA ILE A 53 14.24 4.74 14.41
C ILE A 53 15.28 5.54 15.21
N ALA A 54 15.05 5.75 16.51
CA ALA A 54 16.00 6.47 17.37
C ALA A 54 17.30 5.66 17.54
N CYS A 55 17.19 4.37 17.84
CA CYS A 55 18.35 3.48 17.95
C CYS A 55 19.13 3.39 16.63
N LEU A 56 18.42 3.31 15.50
CA LEU A 56 19.03 3.25 14.18
C LEU A 56 19.75 4.56 13.83
N LYS A 57 19.16 5.72 14.12
CA LYS A 57 19.80 7.03 13.91
C LYS A 57 21.04 7.27 14.76
N ASN A 58 21.14 6.64 15.94
CA ASN A 58 22.36 6.72 16.75
C ASN A 58 23.56 6.02 16.08
N ASN A 59 23.31 4.99 15.26
CA ASN A 59 24.34 4.23 14.56
C ASN A 59 24.51 4.67 13.10
N VAL A 60 23.42 5.10 12.47
CA VAL A 60 23.35 5.55 11.07
C VAL A 60 22.60 6.89 11.02
N PRO A 61 23.26 8.02 11.33
CA PRO A 61 22.61 9.33 11.48
C PRO A 61 21.80 9.77 10.27
N ASP A 62 22.29 9.46 9.07
CA ASP A 62 21.70 9.87 7.78
C ASP A 62 20.55 8.98 7.30
N VAL A 63 20.14 7.96 8.07
CA VAL A 63 19.07 7.06 7.65
C VAL A 63 17.75 7.80 7.46
N LEU A 64 17.14 7.62 6.29
CA LEU A 64 15.83 8.19 6.00
C LEU A 64 14.73 7.35 6.65
N ALA A 65 14.07 7.91 7.67
CA ALA A 65 12.91 7.28 8.29
C ALA A 65 11.62 7.69 7.58
N VAL A 66 10.87 6.71 7.08
CA VAL A 66 9.60 6.90 6.37
C VAL A 66 8.47 6.25 7.15
N HIS A 67 7.36 6.98 7.36
CA HIS A 67 6.12 6.35 7.82
C HIS A 67 5.46 5.67 6.62
N CYS A 68 5.19 4.37 6.70
CA CYS A 68 4.60 3.57 5.64
C CYS A 68 3.35 4.24 5.04
N VAL A 69 3.40 4.55 3.74
CA VAL A 69 2.36 5.33 3.05
C VAL A 69 1.04 4.58 2.94
N ILE A 70 1.09 3.25 2.81
CA ILE A 70 -0.10 2.40 2.84
C ILE A 70 -0.76 2.43 4.22
N HIS A 71 0.04 2.39 5.28
CA HIS A 71 -0.48 2.45 6.65
C HIS A 71 -1.05 3.84 6.95
N ARG A 72 -0.37 4.91 6.52
CA ARG A 72 -0.88 6.29 6.63
C ARG A 72 -2.19 6.48 5.89
N GLN A 73 -2.31 5.98 4.66
CA GLN A 73 -3.56 6.01 3.91
C GLN A 73 -4.67 5.28 4.67
N HIS A 74 -4.37 4.10 5.24
CA HIS A 74 -5.34 3.36 6.04
C HIS A 74 -5.82 4.15 7.27
N LEU A 75 -4.96 4.95 7.91
CA LEU A 75 -5.36 5.84 9.00
C LEU A 75 -6.33 6.93 8.53
N VAL A 76 -6.07 7.55 7.38
CA VAL A 76 -6.99 8.58 6.82
C VAL A 76 -8.36 7.99 6.52
N VAL A 77 -8.40 6.79 5.93
CA VAL A 77 -9.66 6.13 5.52
C VAL A 77 -10.54 5.75 6.72
N LYS A 78 -9.98 5.65 7.93
CA LYS A 78 -10.75 5.43 9.17
C LYS A 78 -11.52 6.67 9.62
N ASN A 79 -11.19 7.85 9.10
CA ASN A 79 -11.81 9.11 9.47
C ASN A 79 -13.19 9.28 8.81
N LEU A 80 -14.14 8.47 9.28
CA LEU A 80 -15.55 8.53 8.89
C LEU A 80 -16.31 9.38 9.91
N ASN A 81 -17.28 10.17 9.43
CA ASN A 81 -18.28 10.74 10.33
C ASN A 81 -19.14 9.62 10.95
N GLU A 82 -19.83 9.93 12.04
CA GLU A 82 -20.61 8.95 12.80
C GLU A 82 -21.62 8.19 11.93
N ARG A 83 -22.39 8.90 11.08
CA ARG A 83 -23.39 8.31 10.18
C ARG A 83 -22.78 7.29 9.21
N LEU A 84 -21.68 7.65 8.55
CA LEU A 84 -20.97 6.77 7.62
C LEU A 84 -20.29 5.61 8.34
N HIS A 85 -19.79 5.85 9.56
CA HIS A 85 -19.22 4.81 10.40
C HIS A 85 -20.29 3.76 10.76
N ILE A 86 -21.46 4.19 11.23
CA ILE A 86 -22.60 3.32 11.55
C ILE A 86 -23.01 2.50 10.33
N SER A 87 -23.17 3.13 9.17
CA SER A 87 -23.52 2.45 7.91
C SER A 87 -22.50 1.36 7.54
N LEU A 88 -21.20 1.64 7.73
CA LEU A 88 -20.15 0.65 7.52
C LEU A 88 -20.19 -0.50 8.54
N GLN A 89 -20.57 -0.22 9.80
CA GLN A 89 -20.72 -1.26 10.82
C GLN A 89 -21.89 -2.20 10.50
N TYR A 90 -22.99 -1.71 9.93
CA TYR A 90 -24.08 -2.58 9.47
C TYR A 90 -23.61 -3.58 8.40
N VAL A 91 -22.80 -3.12 7.45
CA VAL A 91 -22.19 -4.00 6.43
C VAL A 91 -21.32 -5.07 7.11
N ILE A 92 -20.43 -4.67 8.02
CA ILE A 92 -19.53 -5.59 8.72
C ILE A 92 -20.32 -6.61 9.54
N ARG A 93 -21.34 -6.17 10.30
CA ARG A 93 -22.22 -7.04 11.10
C ARG A 93 -22.90 -8.08 10.23
N SER A 94 -23.37 -7.69 9.05
CA SER A 94 -24.07 -8.57 8.10
C SER A 94 -23.13 -9.61 7.49
N VAL A 95 -21.97 -9.15 7.01
CA VAL A 95 -20.92 -10.02 6.48
C VAL A 95 -20.51 -11.04 7.53
N ASN A 96 -20.28 -10.60 8.76
CA ASN A 96 -19.93 -11.50 9.86
C ASN A 96 -21.06 -12.49 10.15
N LYS A 97 -22.33 -12.05 10.25
CA LYS A 97 -23.47 -12.93 10.52
C LYS A 97 -23.69 -14.01 9.45
N ILE A 98 -23.46 -13.67 8.18
CA ILE A 98 -23.58 -14.62 7.06
C ILE A 98 -22.37 -15.55 7.02
N ARG A 99 -21.15 -15.00 7.09
CA ARG A 99 -19.91 -15.75 6.83
C ARG A 99 -19.34 -16.52 8.01
N SER A 100 -19.66 -16.13 9.25
CA SER A 100 -19.17 -16.82 10.46
C SER A 100 -19.94 -18.11 10.76
N ASN A 101 -21.15 -18.27 10.22
CA ASN A 101 -21.97 -19.45 10.38
C ASN A 101 -22.00 -20.25 9.06
N SER A 102 -21.51 -21.49 9.09
CA SER A 102 -21.42 -22.36 7.90
C SER A 102 -22.76 -22.65 7.23
N LEU A 103 -23.85 -22.74 8.01
CA LEU A 103 -25.19 -22.90 7.49
C LEU A 103 -25.67 -21.63 6.78
N ASN A 104 -25.48 -20.46 7.40
CA ASN A 104 -25.86 -19.19 6.77
C ASN A 104 -25.07 -18.95 5.49
N ASP A 105 -23.77 -19.25 5.46
CA ASP A 105 -22.94 -19.12 4.25
C ASP A 105 -23.45 -20.01 3.12
N ARG A 106 -23.85 -21.25 3.43
CA ARG A 106 -24.42 -22.17 2.44
C ARG A 106 -25.79 -21.72 1.95
N LEU A 107 -26.68 -21.31 2.85
CA LEU A 107 -28.02 -20.83 2.50
C LEU A 107 -27.96 -19.54 1.67
N PHE A 108 -27.11 -18.60 2.06
CA PHE A 108 -26.87 -17.37 1.29
C PHE A 108 -26.30 -17.68 -0.09
N SER A 109 -25.39 -18.65 -0.19
CA SER A 109 -24.86 -19.07 -1.49
C SER A 109 -25.92 -19.70 -2.39
N GLN A 110 -26.87 -20.46 -1.83
CA GLN A 110 -28.00 -20.99 -2.59
C GLN A 110 -28.96 -19.88 -3.03
N LEU A 111 -29.21 -18.90 -2.16
CA LEU A 111 -30.02 -17.74 -2.49
C LEU A 111 -29.42 -16.93 -3.65
N CYS A 112 -28.10 -16.68 -3.62
CA CYS A 112 -27.42 -15.98 -4.71
C CYS A 112 -27.54 -16.72 -6.05
N ILE A 113 -27.49 -18.06 -6.03
CA ILE A 113 -27.69 -18.88 -7.24
C ILE A 113 -29.14 -18.77 -7.73
N ALA A 114 -30.12 -18.80 -6.83
CA ALA A 114 -31.52 -18.66 -7.18
C ALA A 114 -31.85 -17.27 -7.77
N ASN A 115 -31.16 -16.23 -7.30
CA ASN A 115 -31.31 -14.85 -7.76
C ASN A 115 -30.45 -14.50 -8.99
N ASP A 116 -29.76 -15.48 -9.58
CA ASP A 116 -28.86 -15.30 -10.75
C ASP A 116 -27.79 -14.22 -10.52
N GLU A 117 -27.21 -14.19 -9.32
CA GLU A 117 -26.18 -13.22 -8.94
C GLU A 117 -24.81 -13.59 -9.53
N ASP A 118 -24.05 -12.59 -9.97
CA ASP A 118 -22.66 -12.75 -10.44
C ASP A 118 -21.73 -13.40 -9.40
N PHE A 119 -22.10 -13.31 -8.12
CA PHE A 119 -21.30 -13.82 -7.02
C PHE A 119 -22.15 -14.63 -6.05
N ASN A 120 -21.66 -15.82 -5.71
CA ASN A 120 -22.36 -16.71 -4.77
C ASN A 120 -21.94 -16.52 -3.30
N ARG A 121 -20.98 -15.64 -3.00
CA ARG A 121 -20.44 -15.47 -1.64
C ARG A 121 -19.97 -14.04 -1.36
N LEU A 122 -20.19 -13.62 -0.11
CA LEU A 122 -19.58 -12.43 0.49
C LEU A 122 -18.11 -12.67 0.85
N LEU A 123 -17.35 -11.58 0.92
CA LEU A 123 -15.95 -11.60 1.33
C LEU A 123 -15.85 -11.20 2.80
N LEU A 124 -15.08 -11.97 3.59
CA LEU A 124 -14.77 -11.58 4.97
C LEU A 124 -13.85 -10.35 4.98
N HIS A 125 -14.21 -9.36 5.79
CA HIS A 125 -13.34 -8.26 6.11
C HIS A 125 -12.26 -8.70 7.10
N THR A 126 -11.01 -8.32 6.86
CA THR A 126 -9.96 -8.37 7.89
C THR A 126 -9.42 -6.97 8.11
N GLU A 127 -9.38 -6.52 9.37
CA GLU A 127 -8.83 -5.20 9.72
C GLU A 127 -7.39 -5.02 9.26
N VAL A 128 -6.65 -6.13 9.17
CA VAL A 128 -5.22 -6.17 8.83
C VAL A 128 -4.94 -5.93 7.34
N ARG A 129 -5.90 -6.22 6.44
CA ARG A 129 -5.71 -6.06 4.99
C ARG A 129 -6.76 -5.12 4.43
N TRP A 130 -6.50 -3.83 4.53
CA TRP A 130 -7.48 -2.79 4.20
C TRP A 130 -8.01 -2.85 2.74
N LEU A 131 -7.22 -3.32 1.75
CA LEU A 131 -7.70 -3.63 0.38
C LEU A 131 -8.95 -4.53 0.40
N SER A 132 -9.01 -5.46 1.36
CA SER A 132 -10.16 -6.35 1.55
C SER A 132 -11.43 -5.60 1.91
N LYS A 133 -11.35 -4.41 2.51
CA LYS A 133 -12.52 -3.62 2.90
C LYS A 133 -13.23 -3.04 1.68
N GLY A 134 -12.49 -2.48 0.72
CA GLY A 134 -13.10 -1.97 -0.52
C GLY A 134 -13.64 -3.09 -1.41
N THR A 135 -12.95 -4.23 -1.50
CA THR A 135 -13.46 -5.39 -2.24
C THR A 135 -14.68 -6.02 -1.53
N CYS A 136 -14.67 -6.07 -0.20
CA CYS A 136 -15.81 -6.51 0.61
C CYS A 136 -17.03 -5.61 0.40
N LEU A 137 -16.87 -4.28 0.51
CA LEU A 137 -17.95 -3.33 0.23
C LEU A 137 -18.49 -3.47 -1.19
N THR A 138 -17.60 -3.57 -2.18
CA THR A 138 -18.00 -3.77 -3.58
C THR A 138 -18.81 -5.06 -3.75
N ARG A 139 -18.34 -6.17 -3.17
CA ARG A 139 -19.07 -7.45 -3.23
C ARG A 139 -20.40 -7.38 -2.51
N PHE A 140 -20.43 -6.75 -1.34
CA PHE A 140 -21.64 -6.56 -0.56
C PHE A 140 -22.68 -5.74 -1.31
N TYR A 141 -22.28 -4.63 -1.92
CA TYR A 141 -23.19 -3.78 -2.68
C TYR A 141 -23.70 -4.45 -3.96
N ASN A 142 -22.86 -5.23 -4.64
CA ASN A 142 -23.33 -6.02 -5.79
C ASN A 142 -24.42 -7.03 -5.38
N LEU A 143 -24.26 -7.65 -4.21
CA LEU A 143 -25.22 -8.61 -3.65
C LEU A 143 -26.27 -7.95 -2.75
N PHE A 144 -26.46 -6.63 -2.83
CA PHE A 144 -27.30 -5.91 -1.87
C PHE A 144 -28.73 -6.44 -1.85
N GLY A 145 -29.31 -6.75 -3.02
CA GLY A 145 -30.66 -7.33 -3.11
C GLY A 145 -30.77 -8.65 -2.35
N SER A 146 -29.91 -9.61 -2.68
CA SER A 146 -29.85 -10.91 -1.99
C SER A 146 -29.52 -10.80 -0.49
N VAL A 147 -28.73 -9.80 -0.07
CA VAL A 147 -28.47 -9.55 1.36
C VAL A 147 -29.73 -9.07 2.08
N ILE A 148 -30.48 -8.14 1.49
CA ILE A 148 -31.73 -7.65 2.06
C ILE A 148 -32.72 -8.82 2.21
N GLU A 149 -32.95 -9.57 1.15
CA GLU A 149 -33.85 -10.74 1.17
C GLU A 149 -33.43 -11.77 2.24
N PHE A 150 -32.12 -12.06 2.35
CA PHE A 150 -31.63 -12.98 3.36
C PHE A 150 -31.87 -12.48 4.80
N LEU A 151 -31.80 -11.17 5.03
CA LEU A 151 -31.93 -10.56 6.35
C LEU A 151 -33.39 -10.38 6.78
N GLU A 152 -34.34 -10.30 5.85
CA GLU A 152 -35.77 -10.05 6.13
C GLU A 152 -36.32 -10.95 7.24
N ASN A 153 -36.02 -12.26 7.19
CA ASN A 153 -36.48 -13.24 8.17
C ASN A 153 -35.43 -13.58 9.26
N LYS A 154 -34.20 -13.07 9.15
CA LYS A 154 -33.06 -13.43 10.02
C LYS A 154 -32.62 -12.32 10.96
N ASP A 155 -32.83 -11.07 10.57
CA ASP A 155 -32.48 -9.86 11.32
C ASP A 155 -33.26 -8.65 10.75
N PRO A 156 -34.55 -8.51 11.10
CA PRO A 156 -35.40 -7.42 10.59
C PRO A 156 -34.83 -6.04 10.91
N GLU A 157 -34.21 -5.87 12.09
CA GLU A 157 -33.55 -4.62 12.48
C GLU A 157 -32.39 -4.28 11.52
N LEU A 158 -31.52 -5.25 11.24
CA LEU A 158 -30.39 -5.04 10.33
C LEU A 158 -30.85 -4.85 8.87
N HIS A 159 -31.92 -5.52 8.47
CA HIS A 159 -32.59 -5.31 7.19
C HIS A 159 -33.03 -3.84 7.01
N ASP A 160 -33.80 -3.31 7.97
CA ASP A 160 -34.32 -1.93 7.91
C ASP A 160 -33.20 -0.88 7.97
N ASN A 161 -32.15 -1.17 8.75
CA ASN A 161 -30.95 -0.34 8.82
C ASN A 161 -30.25 -0.25 7.45
N HIS A 162 -30.16 -1.35 6.69
CA HIS A 162 -29.57 -1.32 5.33
C HIS A 162 -30.43 -0.58 4.33
N ILE A 163 -31.76 -0.76 4.37
CA ILE A 163 -32.66 0.00 3.50
C ILE A 163 -32.46 1.50 3.73
N SER A 164 -32.43 1.92 5.00
CA SER A 164 -32.26 3.33 5.39
C SER A 164 -30.89 3.91 5.00
N SER A 165 -29.83 3.08 5.10
CA SER A 165 -28.44 3.47 4.84
C SER A 165 -27.92 3.12 3.43
N LYS A 166 -28.77 2.62 2.52
CA LYS A 166 -28.37 2.19 1.16
C LYS A 166 -27.55 3.24 0.41
N LYS A 167 -27.92 4.52 0.54
CA LYS A 167 -27.19 5.66 -0.06
C LYS A 167 -25.79 5.86 0.49
N ASP A 168 -25.63 5.67 1.80
CA ASP A 168 -24.32 5.77 2.47
C ASP A 168 -23.43 4.60 2.07
N ILE A 169 -23.99 3.39 1.96
CA ILE A 169 -23.27 2.21 1.49
C ILE A 169 -22.85 2.38 0.03
N ALA A 170 -23.71 2.96 -0.82
CA ALA A 170 -23.38 3.27 -2.22
C ALA A 170 -22.20 4.25 -2.31
N TYR A 171 -22.28 5.38 -1.59
CA TYR A 171 -21.19 6.37 -1.49
C TYR A 171 -19.88 5.73 -0.98
N LEU A 172 -19.94 4.95 0.11
CA LEU A 172 -18.77 4.29 0.67
C LEU A 172 -18.17 3.26 -0.31
N THR A 173 -19.01 2.53 -1.04
CA THR A 173 -18.55 1.55 -2.02
C THR A 173 -17.72 2.22 -3.11
N ASP A 174 -18.19 3.34 -3.65
CA ASP A 174 -17.46 4.09 -4.67
C ASP A 174 -16.18 4.74 -4.10
N LEU A 175 -16.27 5.37 -2.93
CA LEU A 175 -15.11 5.98 -2.28
C LEU A 175 -14.01 4.96 -1.98
N TYR A 176 -14.36 3.78 -1.47
CA TYR A 176 -13.39 2.73 -1.18
C TYR A 176 -12.79 2.13 -2.45
N LYS A 177 -13.49 2.12 -3.59
CA LYS A 177 -12.88 1.80 -4.89
C LYS A 177 -11.80 2.82 -5.28
N LEU A 178 -12.04 4.11 -5.03
CA LEU A 178 -11.05 5.16 -5.27
C LEU A 178 -9.82 5.00 -4.35
N PHE A 179 -10.02 4.66 -3.07
CA PHE A 179 -8.90 4.34 -2.18
C PHE A 179 -8.11 3.10 -2.63
N ASN A 180 -8.81 2.04 -3.05
CA ASN A 180 -8.23 0.84 -3.65
C ASN A 180 -7.35 1.17 -4.85
N TYR A 181 -7.84 2.00 -5.77
CA TYR A 181 -7.07 2.45 -6.92
C TYR A 181 -5.74 3.09 -6.52
N VAL A 182 -5.77 4.08 -5.60
CA VAL A 182 -4.56 4.78 -5.16
C VAL A 182 -3.60 3.83 -4.47
N ASN A 183 -4.10 2.94 -3.62
CA ASN A 183 -3.20 2.07 -2.90
C ASN A 183 -2.50 1.05 -3.80
N LEU A 184 -3.14 0.58 -4.87
CA LEU A 184 -2.47 -0.23 -5.87
C LEU A 184 -1.30 0.53 -6.53
N GLN A 185 -1.42 1.85 -6.70
CA GLN A 185 -0.30 2.70 -7.15
C GLN A 185 0.79 2.88 -6.09
N LEU A 186 0.46 2.70 -4.80
CA LEU A 186 1.40 2.71 -3.67
C LEU A 186 1.97 1.32 -3.35
N GLN A 187 1.80 0.37 -4.25
CA GLN A 187 2.34 -0.99 -4.20
C GLN A 187 3.19 -1.27 -5.44
N GLY A 188 3.95 -2.35 -5.40
CA GLY A 188 4.81 -2.78 -6.51
C GLY A 188 6.29 -2.73 -6.17
N ASP A 189 7.10 -3.38 -6.99
CA ASP A 189 8.56 -3.45 -6.80
C ASP A 189 9.24 -2.13 -7.15
N ASP A 190 8.66 -1.36 -8.07
CA ASP A 190 9.27 -0.14 -8.64
C ASP A 190 8.78 1.14 -7.95
N LEU A 191 8.14 1.02 -6.79
CA LEU A 191 7.65 2.16 -6.01
C LEU A 191 8.82 2.87 -5.33
N ASN A 192 8.87 4.18 -5.50
CA ASN A 192 9.84 5.05 -4.85
C ASN A 192 9.16 6.33 -4.31
N LEU A 193 9.92 7.23 -3.68
CA LEU A 193 9.35 8.42 -3.05
C LEU A 193 8.74 9.40 -4.06
N ILE A 194 9.32 9.49 -5.26
CA ILE A 194 8.83 10.36 -6.34
C ILE A 194 7.46 9.89 -6.84
N LYS A 195 7.35 8.60 -7.21
CA LYS A 195 6.08 7.99 -7.65
C LYS A 195 5.01 8.09 -6.56
N THR A 196 5.41 7.95 -5.30
CA THR A 196 4.55 8.11 -4.13
C THR A 196 4.02 9.53 -4.02
N LYS A 197 4.91 10.55 -4.06
CA LYS A 197 4.53 11.97 -4.01
C LYS A 197 3.53 12.29 -5.11
N ASN A 198 3.81 11.88 -6.34
CA ASN A 198 2.93 12.11 -7.50
C ASN A 198 1.55 11.47 -7.30
N SER A 199 1.50 10.21 -6.86
CA SER A 199 0.25 9.48 -6.64
C SER A 199 -0.61 10.10 -5.54
N ILE A 200 0.02 10.48 -4.41
CA ILE A 200 -0.67 11.12 -3.30
C ILE A 200 -1.13 12.53 -3.69
N ALA A 201 -0.27 13.37 -4.28
CA ALA A 201 -0.62 14.72 -4.71
C ALA A 201 -1.79 14.75 -5.70
N ALA A 202 -1.78 13.83 -6.68
CA ALA A 202 -2.87 13.67 -7.62
C ALA A 202 -4.17 13.28 -6.91
N PHE A 203 -4.13 12.34 -5.96
CA PHE A 203 -5.32 11.92 -5.23
C PHE A 203 -5.88 13.01 -4.32
N VAL A 204 -5.02 13.73 -3.59
CA VAL A 204 -5.41 14.87 -2.75
C VAL A 204 -6.13 15.93 -3.59
N SER A 205 -5.60 16.25 -4.77
CA SER A 205 -6.23 17.18 -5.70
C SER A 205 -7.58 16.67 -6.22
N LYS A 206 -7.67 15.36 -6.50
CA LYS A 206 -8.91 14.70 -6.93
C LYS A 206 -10.00 14.72 -5.85
N LEU A 207 -9.67 14.64 -4.56
CA LEU A 207 -10.69 14.75 -3.49
C LEU A 207 -11.46 16.07 -3.54
N LEU A 208 -10.78 17.19 -3.81
CA LEU A 208 -11.44 18.50 -4.00
C LEU A 208 -12.25 18.56 -5.30
N LEU A 209 -11.80 17.88 -6.35
CA LEU A 209 -12.59 17.73 -7.57
C LEU A 209 -13.87 16.93 -7.30
N TYR A 210 -13.76 15.79 -6.62
CA TYR A 210 -14.89 14.94 -6.26
C TYR A 210 -15.92 15.68 -5.40
N LYS A 211 -15.47 16.48 -4.44
CA LYS A 211 -16.35 17.36 -3.64
C LYS A 211 -17.13 18.31 -4.54
N ARG A 212 -16.45 19.01 -5.46
CA ARG A 212 -17.08 19.95 -6.40
C ARG A 212 -18.08 19.25 -7.31
N ASN A 213 -17.73 18.09 -7.85
CA ASN A 213 -18.58 17.31 -8.74
C ASN A 213 -19.84 16.83 -8.02
N ILE A 214 -19.72 16.24 -6.81
CA ILE A 214 -20.87 15.85 -5.99
C ILE A 214 -21.76 17.07 -5.69
N GLY A 215 -21.17 18.21 -5.33
CA GLY A 215 -21.91 19.45 -5.11
C GLY A 215 -22.68 19.94 -6.35
N ARG A 216 -22.17 19.68 -7.55
CA ARG A 216 -22.82 19.94 -8.84
C ARG A 216 -23.76 18.83 -9.31
N ARG A 217 -23.91 17.77 -8.52
CA ARG A 217 -24.68 16.55 -8.87
C ARG A 217 -24.10 15.79 -10.08
N GLU A 218 -22.78 15.87 -10.26
CA GLU A 218 -22.02 15.12 -11.24
C GLU A 218 -21.36 13.89 -10.56
N PHE A 219 -21.83 12.69 -10.90
CA PHE A 219 -21.47 11.46 -10.19
C PHE A 219 -20.60 10.49 -11.00
N ASN A 220 -19.81 10.98 -11.96
CA ASN A 220 -18.95 10.14 -12.82
C ASN A 220 -18.00 9.23 -12.02
N ASN A 221 -17.53 9.71 -10.86
CA ASN A 221 -16.65 8.95 -9.95
C ASN A 221 -17.42 8.16 -8.87
N PHE A 222 -18.74 8.33 -8.80
CA PHE A 222 -19.64 7.71 -7.83
C PHE A 222 -20.84 7.05 -8.51
N PRO A 223 -20.61 6.03 -9.37
CA PRO A 223 -21.66 5.41 -10.18
C PRO A 223 -22.70 4.61 -9.37
N ASN A 224 -22.37 4.12 -8.17
CA ASN A 224 -23.36 3.49 -7.30
C ASN A 224 -24.22 4.55 -6.63
N LEU A 225 -23.61 5.65 -6.16
CA LEU A 225 -24.35 6.78 -5.59
C LEU A 225 -25.33 7.38 -6.62
N SER A 226 -24.94 7.47 -7.90
CA SER A 226 -25.81 8.02 -8.95
C SER A 226 -27.09 7.21 -9.19
N ARG A 227 -27.15 5.97 -8.71
CA ARG A 227 -28.28 5.03 -8.92
C ARG A 227 -29.24 4.96 -7.73
N VAL A 228 -28.99 5.73 -6.67
CA VAL A 228 -29.80 5.75 -5.45
C VAL A 228 -30.40 7.13 -5.21
N SER A 229 -31.56 7.17 -4.58
CA SER A 229 -32.19 8.44 -4.18
C SER A 229 -31.57 8.96 -2.88
N PHE A 230 -31.25 10.25 -2.86
CA PHE A 230 -30.70 10.98 -1.71
C PHE A 230 -31.13 12.46 -1.78
N ASN A 231 -31.10 13.15 -0.64
CA ASN A 231 -31.51 14.55 -0.52
C ASN A 231 -30.31 15.53 -0.46
N ASN A 232 -30.58 16.83 -0.30
CA ASN A 232 -29.52 17.83 -0.19
C ASN A 232 -28.69 17.68 1.08
N ASP A 233 -29.28 17.24 2.19
CA ASP A 233 -28.57 17.05 3.45
C ASP A 233 -27.53 15.92 3.33
N ASP A 234 -27.88 14.86 2.60
CA ASP A 234 -26.96 13.77 2.26
C ASP A 234 -25.74 14.28 1.47
N LEU A 235 -25.97 15.16 0.49
CA LEU A 235 -24.89 15.77 -0.29
C LEU A 235 -23.96 16.61 0.57
N VAL A 236 -24.51 17.36 1.54
CA VAL A 236 -23.70 18.13 2.49
C VAL A 236 -22.81 17.20 3.30
N VAL A 237 -23.34 16.06 3.77
CA VAL A 237 -22.58 15.05 4.52
C VAL A 237 -21.42 14.49 3.69
N TYR A 238 -21.66 14.13 2.42
CA TYR A 238 -20.63 13.58 1.55
C TYR A 238 -19.56 14.63 1.18
N CYS A 239 -19.97 15.86 0.86
CA CYS A 239 -19.05 16.96 0.60
C CYS A 239 -18.17 17.29 1.80
N GLN A 240 -18.74 17.32 3.01
CA GLN A 240 -18.00 17.57 4.24
C GLN A 240 -17.01 16.44 4.53
N HIS A 241 -17.41 15.19 4.28
CA HIS A 241 -16.52 14.05 4.45
C HIS A 241 -15.32 14.10 3.48
N LEU A 242 -15.54 14.43 2.20
CA LEU A 242 -14.45 14.60 1.24
C LEU A 242 -13.50 15.74 1.60
N GLU A 243 -14.01 16.85 2.15
CA GLU A 243 -13.19 17.94 2.66
C GLU A 243 -12.34 17.50 3.86
N ASN A 244 -12.93 16.75 4.79
CA ASN A 244 -12.22 16.21 5.95
C ASN A 244 -11.11 15.24 5.52
N LEU A 245 -11.38 14.37 4.56
CA LEU A 245 -10.38 13.48 3.98
C LEU A 245 -9.24 14.28 3.33
N HIS A 246 -9.56 15.29 2.53
CA HIS A 246 -8.55 16.15 1.90
C HIS A 246 -7.62 16.79 2.93
N ARG A 247 -8.17 17.34 4.02
CA ARG A 247 -7.39 17.92 5.12
C ARG A 247 -6.52 16.88 5.83
N ASP A 248 -7.08 15.71 6.15
CA ASP A 248 -6.35 14.64 6.85
C ASP A 248 -5.23 14.05 5.98
N PHE A 249 -5.45 13.91 4.66
CA PHE A 249 -4.37 13.57 3.73
C PHE A 249 -3.27 14.63 3.69
N LYS A 250 -3.63 15.92 3.62
CA LYS A 250 -2.63 17.01 3.63
C LYS A 250 -1.78 17.00 4.89
N GLU A 251 -2.41 16.80 6.05
CA GLU A 251 -1.72 16.76 7.34
C GLU A 251 -0.81 15.54 7.46
N ARG A 252 -1.33 14.33 7.20
CA ARG A 252 -0.57 13.07 7.39
C ARG A 252 0.50 12.81 6.34
N PHE A 253 0.41 13.44 5.18
CA PHE A 253 1.37 13.31 4.08
C PHE A 253 2.14 14.60 3.82
N GLN A 254 2.15 15.56 4.77
CA GLN A 254 2.85 16.84 4.60
C GLN A 254 4.34 16.64 4.25
N ASP A 255 5.01 15.67 4.88
CA ASP A 255 6.39 15.28 4.60
C ASP A 255 6.61 14.81 3.15
N VAL A 256 5.65 14.06 2.60
CA VAL A 256 5.72 13.54 1.22
C VAL A 256 5.33 14.62 0.21
N LEU A 257 4.29 15.39 0.51
CA LEU A 257 3.77 16.44 -0.36
C LEU A 257 4.74 17.63 -0.49
N ASN A 258 5.39 18.00 0.62
CA ASN A 258 6.36 19.10 0.66
C ASN A 258 7.80 18.64 0.40
N MET A 259 8.00 17.36 0.07
CA MET A 259 9.31 16.83 -0.26
C MET A 259 9.88 17.59 -1.45
N ASP A 260 11.01 18.28 -1.26
CA ASP A 260 11.69 18.95 -2.35
C ASP A 260 12.46 17.93 -3.18
N ILE A 261 12.19 17.89 -4.48
CA ILE A 261 12.85 16.99 -5.43
C ILE A 261 13.49 17.90 -6.45
N PRO A 262 14.83 18.04 -6.44
CA PRO A 262 15.51 18.88 -7.40
C PRO A 262 15.19 18.46 -8.84
N ASP A 263 14.98 19.43 -9.73
CA ASP A 263 14.59 19.16 -11.12
C ASP A 263 15.60 18.26 -11.83
N TRP A 264 16.89 18.42 -11.53
CA TRP A 264 17.97 17.59 -12.07
C TRP A 264 17.88 16.11 -11.68
N VAL A 265 17.11 15.74 -10.64
CA VAL A 265 16.84 14.32 -10.33
C VAL A 265 15.96 13.67 -11.41
N LEU A 266 15.01 14.44 -11.95
CA LEU A 266 14.08 13.98 -12.98
C LEU A 266 14.60 14.22 -14.40
N ASP A 267 15.32 15.33 -14.59
CA ASP A 267 15.96 15.72 -15.83
C ASP A 267 17.42 16.13 -15.57
N PRO A 268 18.36 15.15 -15.53
CA PRO A 268 19.76 15.37 -15.18
C PRO A 268 20.51 16.34 -16.09
N PHE A 269 19.98 16.61 -17.28
CA PHE A 269 20.58 17.49 -18.28
C PHE A 269 19.80 18.81 -18.45
N SER A 270 18.85 19.11 -17.55
CA SER A 270 18.15 20.39 -17.53
C SER A 270 19.09 21.55 -17.19
N ASN A 271 18.88 22.71 -17.83
CA ASN A 271 19.72 23.91 -17.64
C ASN A 271 19.49 24.64 -16.29
N VAL A 272 18.80 24.01 -15.32
CA VAL A 272 18.45 24.63 -14.03
C VAL A 272 19.47 24.21 -12.98
N ASN A 273 20.60 24.91 -12.96
CA ASN A 273 21.69 24.65 -12.02
C ASN A 273 21.44 25.35 -10.68
N THR A 274 20.57 24.79 -9.85
CA THR A 274 20.46 25.14 -8.44
C THR A 274 20.75 23.91 -7.59
N ALA A 275 22.02 23.73 -7.23
CA ALA A 275 22.43 22.74 -6.25
C ALA A 275 22.70 23.43 -4.90
N GLY A 276 22.47 22.71 -3.80
CA GLY A 276 22.55 23.27 -2.46
C GLY A 276 23.97 23.49 -1.92
N SER A 277 25.01 23.09 -2.65
CA SER A 277 26.42 23.25 -2.27
C SER A 277 27.33 23.34 -3.50
N SER A 278 28.49 23.99 -3.34
CA SER A 278 29.47 24.19 -4.43
C SER A 278 29.98 22.88 -5.01
N GLN A 279 30.20 21.86 -4.18
CA GLN A 279 30.63 20.54 -4.65
C GLN A 279 29.58 19.86 -5.54
N LEU A 280 28.29 20.03 -5.22
CA LEU A 280 27.21 19.48 -6.04
C LEU A 280 27.03 20.28 -7.32
N GLU A 281 27.29 21.59 -7.30
CA GLU A 281 27.29 22.43 -8.49
C GLU A 281 28.38 22.00 -9.48
N GLU A 282 29.59 21.69 -9.00
CA GLU A 282 30.68 21.16 -9.84
C GLU A 282 30.29 19.84 -10.51
N GLU A 283 29.80 18.86 -9.73
CA GLU A 283 29.34 17.58 -10.29
C GLU A 283 28.19 17.76 -11.30
N LEU A 284 27.28 18.72 -11.05
CA LEU A 284 26.17 19.01 -11.94
C LEU A 284 26.65 19.67 -13.25
N ILE A 285 27.64 20.56 -13.19
CA ILE A 285 28.27 21.15 -14.39
C ILE A 285 28.95 20.07 -15.23
N GLU A 286 29.71 19.18 -14.61
CA GLU A 286 30.37 18.07 -15.31
C GLU A 286 29.37 17.09 -15.93
N LEU A 287 28.27 16.82 -15.24
CA LEU A 287 27.20 15.96 -15.75
C LEU A 287 26.48 16.61 -16.94
N THR A 288 26.02 17.85 -16.78
CA THR A 288 25.21 18.56 -17.79
C THR A 288 25.99 18.87 -19.07
N THR A 289 27.31 19.03 -18.98
CA THR A 289 28.20 19.25 -20.14
C THR A 289 28.66 17.95 -20.82
N ASN A 290 28.35 16.77 -20.26
CA ASN A 290 28.78 15.49 -20.81
C ASN A 290 27.86 15.01 -21.96
N GLU A 291 28.25 15.33 -23.19
CA GLU A 291 27.50 14.95 -24.41
C GLU A 291 27.37 13.43 -24.62
N GLU A 292 28.36 12.63 -24.17
CA GLU A 292 28.25 11.16 -24.28
C GLU A 292 27.17 10.58 -23.38
N LEU A 293 27.10 11.05 -22.13
CA LEU A 293 26.07 10.64 -21.17
C LEU A 293 24.69 11.14 -21.59
N LYS A 294 24.62 12.33 -22.19
CA LYS A 294 23.38 12.90 -22.74
C LYS A 294 22.81 12.03 -23.86
N ILE A 295 23.63 11.50 -24.75
CA ILE A 295 23.19 10.55 -25.80
C ILE A 295 22.71 9.23 -25.17
N LYS A 296 23.35 8.78 -24.09
CA LYS A 296 22.95 7.56 -23.36
C LYS A 296 21.66 7.74 -22.55
N PHE A 297 21.27 8.97 -22.24
CA PHE A 297 20.02 9.29 -21.54
C PHE A 297 18.81 9.05 -22.47
N LYS A 298 18.36 7.80 -22.57
CA LYS A 298 17.22 7.35 -23.39
C LYS A 298 15.84 7.61 -22.74
N ASN A 299 15.69 8.73 -22.04
CA ASN A 299 14.47 9.22 -21.38
C ASN A 299 14.03 8.56 -20.05
N ASP A 300 14.68 7.50 -19.56
CA ASP A 300 14.39 6.98 -18.21
C ASP A 300 15.45 7.43 -17.19
N TYR A 301 15.08 8.43 -16.40
CA TYR A 301 15.92 8.97 -15.34
C TYR A 301 16.26 7.92 -14.26
N GLN A 302 15.37 6.95 -13.98
CA GLN A 302 15.64 5.92 -12.99
C GLN A 302 16.73 4.99 -13.50
N GLU A 303 16.59 4.50 -14.73
CA GLU A 303 17.63 3.65 -15.33
C GLU A 303 18.96 4.39 -15.47
N PHE A 304 18.93 5.67 -15.82
CA PHE A 304 20.13 6.50 -15.89
C PHE A 304 20.89 6.52 -14.55
N TRP A 305 20.21 6.96 -13.49
CA TRP A 305 20.85 7.11 -12.18
C TRP A 305 21.29 5.78 -11.55
N LEU A 306 20.56 4.69 -11.79
CA LEU A 306 20.87 3.37 -11.22
C LEU A 306 22.08 2.69 -11.90
N GLN A 307 22.68 3.29 -12.93
CA GLN A 307 23.89 2.78 -13.55
C GLN A 307 25.09 2.91 -12.61
N LYS A 308 25.81 1.80 -12.40
CA LYS A 308 26.99 1.76 -11.54
C LYS A 308 28.04 2.84 -11.86
N PRO A 309 28.39 3.12 -13.14
CA PRO A 309 29.34 4.19 -13.46
C PRO A 309 28.89 5.58 -13.00
N ILE A 310 27.58 5.89 -13.06
CA ILE A 310 27.05 7.20 -12.67
C ILE A 310 27.28 7.45 -11.17
N SER A 311 27.04 6.44 -10.33
CA SER A 311 27.29 6.54 -8.88
C SER A 311 28.78 6.73 -8.51
N GLN A 312 29.70 6.36 -9.40
CA GLN A 312 31.14 6.52 -9.19
C GLN A 312 31.67 7.86 -9.71
N LEU A 313 31.12 8.34 -10.82
CA LEU A 313 31.49 9.62 -11.43
C LEU A 313 30.90 10.81 -10.67
N TYR A 314 29.67 10.69 -10.17
CA TYR A 314 28.93 11.78 -9.51
C TYR A 314 28.44 11.34 -8.12
N PRO A 315 29.36 11.08 -7.17
CA PRO A 315 29.02 10.51 -5.88
C PRO A 315 28.15 11.43 -5.01
N GLY A 316 28.33 12.75 -5.08
CA GLY A 316 27.52 13.73 -4.37
C GLY A 316 26.09 13.78 -4.88
N LEU A 317 25.89 13.88 -6.20
CA LEU A 317 24.58 13.83 -6.83
C LEU A 317 23.88 12.51 -6.53
N TRP A 318 24.61 11.39 -6.65
CA TRP A 318 24.11 10.06 -6.33
C TRP A 318 23.64 9.95 -4.87
N LEU A 319 24.36 10.57 -3.93
CA LEU A 319 23.99 10.56 -2.51
C LEU A 319 22.58 11.11 -2.26
N ILE A 320 22.17 12.11 -3.04
CA ILE A 320 20.83 12.70 -3.00
C ILE A 320 19.83 11.81 -3.74
N VAL A 321 20.15 11.43 -4.98
CA VAL A 321 19.25 10.66 -5.85
C VAL A 321 18.85 9.32 -5.23
N GLN A 322 19.80 8.61 -4.62
CA GLN A 322 19.53 7.29 -4.02
C GLN A 322 18.46 7.36 -2.93
N ARG A 323 18.34 8.50 -2.22
CA ARG A 323 17.31 8.71 -1.19
C ARG A 323 15.91 8.70 -1.82
N PHE A 324 15.75 9.23 -3.02
CA PHE A 324 14.46 9.31 -3.70
C PHE A 324 14.12 8.03 -4.46
N LEU A 325 15.10 7.40 -5.11
CA LEU A 325 14.89 6.27 -6.01
C LEU A 325 14.93 4.91 -5.31
N ILE A 326 15.80 4.73 -4.31
CA ILE A 326 16.00 3.44 -3.63
C ILE A 326 15.10 3.32 -2.40
N ALA A 327 14.75 4.43 -1.76
CA ALA A 327 13.89 4.37 -0.57
C ALA A 327 12.50 3.85 -0.93
N PHE A 328 12.07 2.84 -0.17
CA PHE A 328 10.79 2.18 -0.40
C PHE A 328 9.78 2.61 0.66
N PRO A 329 8.78 3.41 0.30
CA PRO A 329 7.96 4.11 1.28
C PRO A 329 6.79 3.28 1.83
N SER A 330 6.66 2.01 1.45
CA SER A 330 5.56 1.15 1.88
C SER A 330 6.04 -0.16 2.52
N SER A 331 5.17 -0.82 3.28
CA SER A 331 5.42 -2.15 3.83
C SER A 331 5.11 -3.28 2.84
N TYR A 332 4.77 -2.95 1.59
CA TYR A 332 4.24 -3.89 0.60
C TYR A 332 5.16 -5.11 0.40
N LEU A 333 6.47 -4.90 0.21
CA LEU A 333 7.39 -6.00 -0.07
C LEU A 333 7.56 -6.95 1.12
N ALA A 334 7.59 -6.42 2.35
CA ALA A 334 7.52 -7.26 3.55
C ALA A 334 6.19 -8.02 3.59
N GLU A 335 5.06 -7.34 3.44
CA GLU A 335 3.73 -7.96 3.52
C GLU A 335 3.50 -9.04 2.45
N ARG A 336 4.06 -8.86 1.25
CA ARG A 336 4.12 -9.87 0.20
C ARG A 336 4.91 -11.08 0.65
N GLY A 337 6.09 -10.87 1.25
CA GLY A 337 6.91 -11.92 1.86
C GLY A 337 6.15 -12.73 2.92
N PHE A 338 5.53 -12.07 3.90
CA PHE A 338 4.73 -12.74 4.93
C PHE A 338 3.51 -13.46 4.37
N SER A 339 2.87 -12.90 3.34
CA SER A 339 1.75 -13.55 2.67
C SER A 339 2.18 -14.81 1.91
N ALA A 340 3.37 -14.80 1.31
CA ALA A 340 3.98 -15.98 0.71
C ALA A 340 4.27 -17.06 1.76
N VAL A 341 4.89 -16.69 2.88
CA VAL A 341 5.13 -17.62 4.01
C VAL A 341 3.81 -18.23 4.50
N ALA A 342 2.80 -17.41 4.78
CA ALA A 342 1.49 -17.89 5.23
C ALA A 342 0.88 -18.87 4.21
N THR A 343 1.01 -18.59 2.91
CA THR A 343 0.49 -19.47 1.85
C THR A 343 1.25 -20.80 1.82
N LEU A 344 2.58 -20.77 1.90
CA LEU A 344 3.42 -21.97 1.90
C LEU A 344 3.13 -22.86 3.11
N VAL A 345 2.98 -22.26 4.30
CA VAL A 345 2.70 -22.99 5.55
C VAL A 345 1.27 -23.54 5.56
N THR A 346 0.27 -22.75 5.19
CA THR A 346 -1.15 -23.14 5.31
C THR A 346 -1.63 -24.07 4.19
N LYS A 347 -1.27 -23.81 2.93
CA LYS A 347 -1.80 -24.56 1.79
C LYS A 347 -1.00 -25.81 1.44
N LYS A 348 0.32 -25.80 1.66
CA LYS A 348 1.19 -26.92 1.23
C LYS A 348 1.54 -27.92 2.34
N ARG A 349 1.15 -27.68 3.60
CA ARG A 349 1.53 -28.50 4.78
C ARG A 349 3.03 -28.85 4.80
N ASN A 350 3.87 -28.00 4.20
CA ASN A 350 5.31 -28.23 4.14
C ASN A 350 5.89 -27.95 5.53
N ARG A 351 6.81 -28.81 5.98
CA ARG A 351 7.59 -28.60 7.20
C ARG A 351 8.23 -27.21 7.17
N LEU A 352 8.41 -26.62 8.36
CA LEU A 352 8.81 -25.23 8.69
C LEU A 352 10.10 -24.67 8.02
N HIS A 353 10.78 -25.41 7.13
CA HIS A 353 12.04 -25.02 6.47
C HIS A 353 11.83 -24.11 5.25
N VAL A 354 10.90 -23.15 5.33
CA VAL A 354 10.50 -22.25 4.22
C VAL A 354 11.66 -21.36 3.75
N THR A 355 12.58 -21.02 4.65
CA THR A 355 13.76 -20.17 4.38
C THR A 355 14.97 -20.96 3.90
N GLU A 356 15.13 -22.22 4.32
CA GLU A 356 16.32 -23.04 4.03
C GLU A 356 16.26 -23.68 2.63
N ARG A 357 15.06 -24.04 2.15
CA ARG A 357 14.88 -24.69 0.84
C ARG A 357 14.85 -23.73 -0.34
N GLY A 358 14.86 -22.41 -0.10
CA GLY A 358 14.73 -21.40 -1.14
C GLY A 358 13.31 -21.20 -1.68
N ASP A 359 12.30 -21.90 -1.16
CA ASP A 359 10.90 -21.81 -1.58
C ASP A 359 10.37 -20.37 -1.57
N LEU A 360 10.68 -19.64 -0.48
CA LEU A 360 10.29 -18.24 -0.34
C LEU A 360 10.98 -17.34 -1.37
N ARG A 361 12.26 -17.61 -1.69
CA ARG A 361 13.01 -16.85 -2.69
C ARG A 361 12.41 -17.05 -4.07
N LEU A 362 12.11 -18.30 -4.44
CA LEU A 362 11.45 -18.62 -5.70
C LEU A 362 10.08 -17.95 -5.81
N PHE A 363 9.27 -18.01 -4.75
CA PHE A 363 7.92 -17.43 -4.74
C PHE A 363 7.93 -15.89 -4.86
N LEU A 364 8.96 -15.22 -4.34
CA LEU A 364 9.06 -13.76 -4.33
C LEU A 364 9.85 -13.18 -5.51
N SER A 365 10.64 -14.00 -6.20
CA SER A 365 11.44 -13.57 -7.34
C SER A 365 10.64 -13.59 -8.64
N LYS A 366 10.97 -12.67 -9.56
CA LYS A 366 10.55 -12.74 -10.97
C LYS A 366 11.45 -13.67 -11.80
N ILE A 367 12.37 -14.38 -11.15
CA ILE A 367 13.32 -15.28 -11.82
C ILE A 367 12.57 -16.56 -12.16
N GLU A 368 12.43 -16.83 -13.45
CA GLU A 368 11.88 -18.10 -13.91
C GLU A 368 12.97 -19.18 -13.82
N PRO A 369 12.74 -20.27 -13.08
CA PRO A 369 13.68 -21.38 -13.06
C PRO A 369 13.72 -22.02 -14.45
N ASP A 370 14.92 -22.30 -14.96
CA ASP A 370 15.09 -23.08 -16.20
C ASP A 370 14.72 -24.55 -15.93
N ILE A 371 13.42 -24.85 -16.04
CA ILE A 371 12.85 -26.17 -15.77
C ILE A 371 13.50 -27.22 -16.67
N ASN A 372 13.79 -26.88 -17.94
CA ASN A 372 14.39 -27.82 -18.89
C ASN A 372 15.80 -28.22 -18.46
N LYS A 373 16.60 -27.27 -17.98
CA LYS A 373 17.93 -27.56 -17.42
C LYS A 373 17.83 -28.39 -16.15
N LEU A 374 16.89 -28.08 -15.26
CA LEU A 374 16.67 -28.84 -14.02
C LEU A 374 16.25 -30.28 -14.29
N LEU A 375 15.34 -30.50 -15.25
CA LEU A 375 14.91 -31.84 -15.67
C LEU A 375 16.05 -32.65 -16.27
N LYS A 376 16.95 -32.04 -17.05
CA LYS A 376 18.14 -32.71 -17.59
C LYS A 376 19.15 -33.12 -16.51
N MET A 377 19.22 -32.38 -15.41
CA MET A 377 20.10 -32.69 -14.27
C MET A 377 19.49 -33.71 -13.31
N HIS A 378 18.20 -34.00 -13.42
CA HIS A 378 17.52 -34.97 -12.58
C HIS A 378 17.54 -36.34 -13.25
N GLN A 379 18.45 -37.22 -12.82
CA GLN A 379 18.37 -38.63 -13.20
C GLN A 379 17.09 -39.23 -12.61
N ILE A 380 16.20 -39.69 -13.50
CA ILE A 380 15.11 -40.60 -13.14
C ILE A 380 15.79 -41.81 -12.48
N GLN A 381 15.46 -42.10 -11.21
CA GLN A 381 16.01 -43.28 -10.56
C GLN A 381 15.80 -44.49 -11.47
N PRO A 382 16.84 -45.30 -11.75
CA PRO A 382 16.62 -46.56 -12.44
C PRO A 382 15.74 -47.40 -11.51
N SER A 383 14.56 -47.79 -12.02
CA SER A 383 13.69 -48.76 -11.36
C SER A 383 14.50 -50.02 -11.08
N HIS A 384 14.55 -50.42 -9.81
CA HIS A 384 15.14 -51.68 -9.36
C HIS A 384 14.40 -52.90 -9.89
#